data_AF-A0A6A1ID73-F1
#
_entry.id   AF-A0A6A1ID73-F1
#
_cell.length_a   1.000
_cell.length_b   1.000
_cell.length_c   1.000
_cell.angle_alpha   90.00
_cell.angle_beta   90.00
_cell.angle_gamma   90.00
#
_symmetry.space_group_name_H-M   'P 1'
#
loop_
_entity.id
_entity.type
_entity.pdbx_description
1 polymer ?
#
loop_
_entity_poly.entity_id
_entity_poly.type
_entity_poly.pdbx_seq_one_letter_code
_entity_poly.pdbx_strand_id
1 'polypeptide(L)'
;MKHIIFILFISLMPASLMLAQNIEEEAQDLNSPKDTVSQVVHETIEEDVKIQATYYQELIAYRDSFKVLKDRYLNLEKVYNKLIWQQQSIEDSLRMYKIQCDDAQRQNKSLMDKTIKSDKALISMASNFIYIPYEAYSVDSIAIPAYESVQDLILKRQYEIRYQLLKNYKEDVSETVKLLNDIFQECNAPFASGGQSNELISKITQSRVYAQYKQYDDWRNTYLGYMLTEVVNYLKAFNKETTPQKIKAKIDELNRCIKTEDSL
;
A
#
# COMPACT_ATOMS: atom_id res chain seq x y z
N MET A 1 -17.43 43.72 13.16
CA MET A 1 -18.19 44.84 12.57
C MET A 1 -18.70 44.61 11.13
N LYS A 2 -18.70 43.37 10.60
CA LYS A 2 -19.26 43.06 9.25
C LYS A 2 -20.53 42.19 9.26
N HIS A 3 -21.01 41.77 10.44
CA HIS A 3 -22.20 40.90 10.57
C HIS A 3 -23.47 41.62 11.08
N ILE A 4 -23.40 42.92 11.42
CA ILE A 4 -24.56 43.68 11.92
C ILE A 4 -25.28 44.46 10.81
N ILE A 5 -24.60 44.77 9.70
CA ILE A 5 -25.18 45.57 8.61
C ILE A 5 -26.10 44.73 7.69
N PHE A 6 -25.90 43.41 7.60
CA PHE A 6 -26.68 42.56 6.70
C PHE A 6 -28.05 42.12 7.25
N ILE A 7 -28.22 42.12 8.58
CA ILE A 7 -29.50 41.76 9.23
C ILE A 7 -30.52 42.91 9.16
N LEU A 8 -30.05 44.17 9.10
CA LEU A 8 -30.91 45.36 8.99
C LEU A 8 -31.59 45.52 7.62
N PHE A 9 -31.08 44.86 6.57
CA PHE A 9 -31.72 44.90 5.24
C PHE A 9 -32.84 43.87 5.06
N ILE A 10 -32.90 42.84 5.91
CA ILE A 10 -33.91 41.77 5.82
C ILE A 10 -35.19 42.15 6.60
N SER A 11 -35.13 43.09 7.56
CA SER A 11 -36.29 43.46 8.39
C SER A 11 -37.20 44.55 7.81
N LEU A 12 -36.98 45.04 6.58
CA LEU A 12 -37.73 46.17 6.00
C LEU A 12 -38.57 45.87 4.75
N MET A 13 -38.65 44.61 4.32
CA MET A 13 -39.54 44.20 3.22
C MET A 13 -40.15 42.84 3.57
N PRO A 14 -41.35 42.82 4.19
CA PRO A 14 -42.53 42.50 3.41
C PRO A 14 -43.84 43.12 3.97
N ALA A 15 -44.05 44.42 3.76
CA ALA A 15 -45.38 45.04 3.96
C ALA A 15 -45.89 45.76 2.70
N SER A 16 -44.98 46.22 1.85
CA SER A 16 -45.27 47.00 0.65
C SER A 16 -45.67 46.17 -0.58
N LEU A 17 -45.36 44.87 -0.62
CA LEU A 17 -45.72 44.01 -1.75
C LEU A 17 -47.15 43.46 -1.67
N MET A 18 -47.71 43.30 -0.47
CA MET A 18 -49.10 42.84 -0.27
C MET A 18 -50.12 43.96 -0.48
N LEU A 19 -49.74 45.24 -0.31
CA LEU A 19 -50.64 46.37 -0.55
C LEU A 19 -50.87 46.63 -2.06
N ALA A 20 -49.92 46.23 -2.90
CA ALA A 20 -49.97 46.49 -4.34
C ALA A 20 -50.91 45.53 -5.11
N GLN A 21 -51.23 44.36 -4.55
CA GLN A 21 -52.13 43.39 -5.19
C GLN A 21 -53.62 43.73 -4.98
N ASN A 22 -53.98 44.48 -3.93
CA ASN A 22 -55.38 44.83 -3.65
C ASN A 22 -55.93 46.00 -4.49
N ILE A 23 -55.08 46.78 -5.18
CA ILE A 23 -55.52 47.95 -5.95
C ILE A 23 -55.87 47.56 -7.41
N GLU A 24 -55.38 46.42 -7.90
CA GLU A 24 -55.63 45.98 -9.28
C GLU A 24 -57.00 45.29 -9.47
N GLU A 25 -57.65 44.82 -8.40
CA GLU A 25 -58.96 44.11 -8.49
C GLU A 25 -60.19 45.02 -8.46
N GLU A 26 -60.10 46.27 -7.98
CA GLU A 26 -61.26 47.18 -7.85
C GLU A 26 -61.57 48.03 -9.09
N ALA A 27 -60.73 48.03 -10.12
CA ALA A 27 -60.83 49.00 -11.23
C ALA A 27 -61.54 48.48 -12.50
N GLN A 28 -62.10 47.26 -12.52
CA GLN A 28 -62.62 46.65 -13.74
C GLN A 28 -64.15 46.58 -13.90
N ASP A 29 -64.97 47.03 -12.94
CA ASP A 29 -66.44 46.97 -13.08
C ASP A 29 -67.15 48.33 -13.25
N LEU A 30 -67.49 48.59 -14.51
CA LEU A 30 -68.77 49.11 -15.02
C LEU A 30 -69.28 50.55 -14.69
N ASN A 31 -69.27 51.34 -15.78
CA ASN A 31 -70.40 52.04 -16.41
C ASN A 31 -70.90 53.43 -15.93
N SER A 32 -70.64 54.42 -16.80
CA SER A 32 -71.41 55.67 -17.06
C SER A 32 -72.88 55.38 -17.50
N PRO A 33 -73.88 56.32 -17.59
CA PRO A 33 -73.80 57.77 -17.95
C PRO A 33 -74.82 58.68 -17.16
N LYS A 34 -75.01 60.02 -17.30
CA LYS A 34 -75.13 60.96 -18.44
C LYS A 34 -75.03 62.44 -18.00
N ASP A 35 -74.49 63.26 -18.91
CA ASP A 35 -74.86 64.61 -19.37
C ASP A 35 -75.18 65.76 -18.38
N THR A 36 -74.45 66.88 -18.51
CA THR A 36 -74.90 68.07 -19.27
C THR A 36 -73.72 69.02 -19.52
N VAL A 37 -73.61 69.47 -20.77
CA VAL A 37 -72.59 70.39 -21.32
C VAL A 37 -72.78 71.81 -20.78
N SER A 38 -71.68 72.50 -20.45
CA SER A 38 -71.57 73.92 -20.75
C SER A 38 -70.14 74.31 -21.08
N GLN A 39 -70.02 75.10 -22.13
CA GLN A 39 -68.84 75.42 -22.93
C GLN A 39 -68.15 76.67 -22.38
N VAL A 40 -66.84 76.59 -22.09
CA VAL A 40 -65.95 77.77 -22.07
C VAL A 40 -64.60 77.34 -22.66
N VAL A 41 -64.25 77.95 -23.79
CA VAL A 41 -62.92 77.90 -24.40
C VAL A 41 -62.05 78.93 -23.69
N HIS A 42 -60.88 78.53 -23.19
CA HIS A 42 -59.71 79.41 -23.15
C HIS A 42 -58.40 78.61 -23.12
N GLU A 43 -57.43 79.12 -23.86
CA GLU A 43 -56.07 78.63 -24.10
C GLU A 43 -55.28 78.32 -22.82
N THR A 44 -55.27 77.06 -22.36
CA THR A 44 -54.24 76.52 -21.46
C THR A 44 -54.29 74.98 -21.49
N ILE A 45 -53.80 74.33 -22.55
CA ILE A 45 -53.85 72.86 -22.60
C ILE A 45 -52.56 72.24 -23.17
N GLU A 46 -51.85 72.87 -24.11
CA GLU A 46 -50.69 72.21 -24.73
C GLU A 46 -49.50 72.02 -23.78
N GLU A 47 -49.16 73.00 -22.94
CA GLU A 47 -48.03 72.91 -22.01
C GLU A 47 -48.32 71.97 -20.83
N ASP A 48 -49.53 72.03 -20.25
CA ASP A 48 -49.98 71.13 -19.17
C ASP A 48 -50.13 69.68 -19.65
N VAL A 49 -50.66 69.45 -20.85
CA VAL A 49 -50.71 68.11 -21.46
C VAL A 49 -49.31 67.58 -21.76
N LYS A 50 -48.36 68.45 -22.12
CA LYS A 50 -46.97 68.06 -22.37
C LYS A 50 -46.21 67.74 -21.07
N ILE A 51 -46.44 68.49 -19.99
CA ILE A 51 -45.91 68.18 -18.65
C ILE A 51 -46.47 66.84 -18.15
N GLN A 52 -47.78 66.63 -18.30
CA GLN A 52 -48.44 65.40 -17.90
C GLN A 52 -47.98 64.19 -18.72
N ALA A 53 -47.80 64.34 -20.05
CA ALA A 53 -47.27 63.29 -20.91
C ALA A 53 -45.81 62.95 -20.58
N THR A 54 -44.98 63.95 -20.26
CA THR A 54 -43.57 63.75 -19.85
C THR A 54 -43.49 63.00 -18.51
N TYR A 55 -44.33 63.35 -17.54
CA TYR A 55 -44.45 62.65 -16.26
C TYR A 55 -44.84 61.18 -16.41
N TYR A 56 -45.81 60.87 -17.28
CA TYR A 56 -46.19 59.47 -17.57
C TYR A 56 -45.06 58.69 -18.28
N GLN A 57 -44.29 59.33 -19.16
CA GLN A 57 -43.13 58.70 -19.79
C GLN A 57 -42.02 58.38 -18.79
N GLU A 58 -41.76 59.28 -17.83
CA GLU A 58 -40.81 59.03 -16.73
C GLU A 58 -41.25 57.88 -15.82
N LEU A 59 -42.54 57.80 -15.49
CA LEU A 59 -43.10 56.67 -14.72
C LEU A 59 -42.98 55.33 -15.46
N ILE A 60 -43.21 55.32 -16.78
CA ILE A 60 -43.01 54.14 -17.62
C ILE A 60 -41.54 53.73 -17.63
N ALA A 61 -40.63 54.68 -17.81
CA ALA A 61 -39.19 54.43 -17.79
C ALA A 61 -38.73 53.90 -16.41
N TYR A 62 -39.25 54.44 -15.31
CA TYR A 62 -38.97 53.97 -13.96
C TYR A 62 -39.48 52.53 -13.75
N ARG A 63 -40.72 52.25 -14.15
CA ARG A 63 -41.30 50.89 -14.12
C ARG A 63 -40.45 49.89 -14.90
N ASP A 64 -40.02 50.26 -16.11
CA ASP A 64 -39.22 49.37 -16.95
C ASP A 64 -37.81 49.16 -16.38
N SER A 65 -37.21 50.19 -15.77
CA SER A 65 -35.95 50.06 -15.04
C SER A 65 -36.06 49.13 -13.81
N PHE A 66 -37.20 49.19 -13.10
CA PHE A 66 -37.47 48.33 -11.95
C PHE A 66 -37.68 46.86 -12.37
N LYS A 67 -38.35 46.61 -13.51
CA LYS A 67 -38.47 45.27 -14.09
C LYS A 67 -37.09 44.66 -14.37
N VAL A 68 -36.18 45.42 -15.00
CA VAL A 68 -34.80 44.97 -15.27
C VAL A 68 -34.06 44.63 -13.97
N LEU A 69 -34.21 45.44 -12.92
CA LEU A 69 -33.59 45.19 -11.63
C LEU A 69 -34.14 43.92 -10.96
N LYS A 70 -35.46 43.73 -10.99
CA LYS A 70 -36.14 42.53 -10.49
C LYS A 70 -35.66 41.27 -11.19
N ASP A 71 -35.53 41.30 -12.52
CA ASP A 71 -35.05 40.15 -13.30
C ASP A 71 -33.58 39.82 -12.96
N ARG A 72 -32.74 40.85 -12.78
CA ARG A 72 -31.35 40.66 -12.31
C ARG A 72 -31.30 40.03 -10.93
N TYR A 73 -32.16 40.46 -10.01
CA TYR A 73 -32.24 39.88 -8.67
C TYR A 73 -32.64 38.40 -8.70
N LEU A 74 -33.71 38.06 -9.46
CA LEU A 74 -34.11 36.66 -9.62
C LEU A 74 -33.00 35.79 -10.22
N ASN A 75 -32.22 36.34 -11.17
CA ASN A 75 -31.10 35.61 -11.74
C ASN A 75 -29.97 35.40 -10.72
N LEU A 76 -29.63 36.43 -9.93
CA LEU A 76 -28.66 36.33 -8.84
C LEU A 76 -29.09 35.30 -7.80
N GLU A 77 -30.36 35.27 -7.42
CA GLU A 77 -30.91 34.28 -6.49
C GLU A 77 -30.77 32.84 -7.02
N LYS A 78 -31.07 32.62 -8.30
CA LYS A 78 -30.87 31.31 -8.96
C LYS A 78 -29.39 30.89 -8.95
N VAL A 79 -28.48 31.82 -9.26
CA VAL A 79 -27.03 31.55 -9.24
C VAL A 79 -26.56 31.25 -7.82
N TYR A 80 -27.02 32.01 -6.83
CA TYR A 80 -26.67 31.82 -5.41
C TYR A 80 -27.12 30.45 -4.91
N ASN A 81 -28.37 30.06 -5.18
CA ASN A 81 -28.89 28.75 -4.80
C ASN A 81 -28.09 27.62 -5.47
N LYS A 82 -27.73 27.78 -6.75
CA LYS A 82 -26.87 26.81 -7.46
C LYS A 82 -25.49 26.68 -6.80
N LEU A 83 -24.87 27.79 -6.40
CA LEU A 83 -23.58 27.79 -5.70
C LEU A 83 -23.65 27.07 -4.36
N ILE A 84 -24.72 27.26 -3.58
CA ILE A 84 -24.94 26.53 -2.31
C ILE A 84 -24.97 25.02 -2.57
N TRP A 85 -25.76 24.57 -3.56
CA TRP A 85 -25.85 23.15 -3.90
C TRP A 85 -24.49 22.58 -4.34
N GLN A 86 -23.73 23.34 -5.13
CA GLN A 86 -22.39 22.94 -5.56
C GLN A 86 -21.43 22.85 -4.38
N GLN A 87 -21.47 23.81 -3.45
CA GLN A 87 -20.65 23.79 -2.24
C GLN A 87 -20.95 22.55 -1.40
N GLN A 88 -22.22 22.25 -1.12
CA GLN A 88 -22.61 21.07 -0.36
C GLN A 88 -22.14 19.78 -1.03
N SER A 89 -22.30 19.67 -2.36
CA SER A 89 -21.85 18.51 -3.12
C SER A 89 -20.34 18.31 -3.06
N ILE A 90 -19.56 19.41 -3.09
CA ILE A 90 -18.10 19.37 -2.93
C ILE A 90 -17.72 18.94 -1.51
N GLU A 91 -18.38 19.48 -0.48
CA GLU A 91 -18.13 19.12 0.92
C GLU A 91 -18.42 17.63 1.18
N ASP A 92 -19.53 17.11 0.66
CA ASP A 92 -19.88 15.69 0.74
C ASP A 92 -18.85 14.81 0.02
N SER A 93 -18.42 15.23 -1.18
CA SER A 93 -17.37 14.53 -1.93
C SER A 93 -16.05 14.50 -1.17
N LEU A 94 -15.64 15.64 -0.59
CA LEU A 94 -14.41 15.75 0.19
C LEU A 94 -14.45 14.86 1.44
N ARG A 95 -15.61 14.78 2.11
CA ARG A 95 -15.82 13.86 3.22
C ARG A 95 -15.66 12.41 2.79
N MET A 96 -16.22 12.03 1.65
CA MET A 96 -16.08 10.67 1.10
C MET A 96 -14.64 10.35 0.71
N TYR A 97 -13.94 11.27 0.05
CA TYR A 97 -12.52 11.11 -0.29
C TYR A 97 -11.65 10.92 0.95
N LYS A 98 -11.91 11.66 2.03
CA LYS A 98 -11.17 11.49 3.29
C LYS A 98 -11.33 10.08 3.86
N ILE A 99 -12.56 9.55 3.88
CA ILE A 99 -12.84 8.19 4.34
C ILE A 99 -12.09 7.17 3.48
N GLN A 100 -12.10 7.33 2.16
CA GLN A 100 -11.37 6.43 1.24
C GLN A 100 -9.86 6.48 1.44
N CYS A 101 -9.28 7.65 1.67
CA CYS A 101 -7.86 7.79 1.99
C CYS A 101 -7.50 7.08 3.30
N ASP A 102 -8.30 7.28 4.35
CA ASP A 102 -8.10 6.62 5.65
C ASP A 102 -8.22 5.09 5.52
N ASP A 103 -9.18 4.60 4.73
CA ASP A 103 -9.35 3.17 4.42
C ASP A 103 -8.16 2.60 3.65
N ALA A 104 -7.71 3.27 2.59
CA ALA A 104 -6.56 2.86 1.80
C ALA A 104 -5.27 2.82 2.64
N GLN A 105 -5.07 3.81 3.51
CA GLN A 105 -3.93 3.84 4.42
C GLN A 105 -3.96 2.67 5.40
N ARG A 106 -5.14 2.34 5.96
CA ARG A 106 -5.31 1.17 6.84
C ARG A 106 -5.03 -0.15 6.10
N GLN A 107 -5.54 -0.30 4.88
CA GLN A 107 -5.31 -1.48 4.06
C GLN A 107 -3.82 -1.64 3.71
N ASN A 108 -3.15 -0.57 3.28
CA ASN A 108 -1.72 -0.59 2.98
C ASN A 108 -0.88 -0.99 4.19
N LYS A 109 -1.20 -0.46 5.37
CA LYS A 109 -0.52 -0.86 6.62
C LYS A 109 -0.71 -2.36 6.89
N SER A 110 -1.94 -2.86 6.76
CA SER A 110 -2.22 -4.29 6.96
C SER A 110 -1.49 -5.18 5.95
N LEU A 111 -1.43 -4.78 4.68
CA LEU A 111 -0.69 -5.49 3.64
C LEU A 111 0.83 -5.50 3.91
N MET A 112 1.38 -4.37 4.37
CA MET A 112 2.78 -4.28 4.76
C MET A 112 3.09 -5.23 5.92
N ASP A 113 2.27 -5.24 6.97
CA ASP A 113 2.44 -6.14 8.12
C ASP A 113 2.37 -7.62 7.71
N LYS A 114 1.44 -7.97 6.81
CA LYS A 114 1.33 -9.32 6.25
C LYS A 114 2.55 -9.71 5.43
N THR A 115 3.08 -8.79 4.62
CA THR A 115 4.27 -9.00 3.80
C THR A 115 5.49 -9.26 4.68
N ILE A 116 5.71 -8.44 5.72
CA ILE A 116 6.80 -8.63 6.69
C ILE A 116 6.69 -10.00 7.38
N LYS A 117 5.48 -10.41 7.75
CA LYS A 117 5.25 -11.72 8.37
C LYS A 117 5.56 -12.87 7.39
N SER A 118 5.12 -12.73 6.14
CA SER A 118 5.38 -13.70 5.07
C SER A 118 6.88 -13.84 4.80
N ASP A 119 7.59 -12.72 4.67
CA ASP A 119 9.03 -12.69 4.44
C ASP A 119 9.81 -13.41 5.54
N LYS A 120 9.44 -13.19 6.81
CA LYS A 120 10.01 -13.92 7.95
C LYS A 120 9.76 -15.42 7.88
N ALA A 121 8.55 -15.82 7.49
CA ALA A 121 8.20 -17.23 7.36
C ALA A 121 8.99 -17.91 6.23
N LEU A 122 9.10 -17.25 5.08
CA LEU A 122 9.85 -17.75 3.91
C LEU A 122 11.34 -17.92 4.21
N ILE A 123 11.98 -16.91 4.80
CA ILE A 123 13.40 -17.00 5.16
C ILE A 123 13.64 -18.07 6.23
N SER A 124 12.75 -18.19 7.22
CA SER A 124 12.85 -19.24 8.24
C SER A 124 12.70 -20.64 7.62
N MET A 125 11.73 -20.81 6.71
CA MET A 125 11.51 -22.06 6.00
C MET A 125 12.75 -22.44 5.18
N ALA A 126 13.26 -21.51 4.35
CA ALA A 126 14.46 -21.73 3.55
C ALA A 126 15.66 -22.12 4.43
N SER A 127 15.88 -21.37 5.52
CA SER A 127 17.00 -21.58 6.43
C SER A 127 16.98 -22.94 7.10
N ASN A 128 15.82 -23.55 7.32
CA ASN A 128 15.74 -24.86 7.97
C ASN A 128 16.31 -25.99 7.10
N PHE A 129 16.42 -25.80 5.77
CA PHE A 129 16.92 -26.84 4.89
C PHE A 129 18.41 -27.17 5.10
N ILE A 130 19.23 -26.26 5.64
CA ILE A 130 20.64 -26.57 5.96
C ILE A 130 20.79 -27.54 7.14
N TYR A 131 19.71 -27.78 7.90
CA TYR A 131 19.69 -28.64 9.08
C TYR A 131 19.22 -30.06 8.80
N ILE A 132 18.76 -30.34 7.58
CA ILE A 132 18.30 -31.67 7.16
C ILE A 132 19.18 -32.19 6.03
N PRO A 133 19.19 -33.51 5.77
CA PRO A 133 19.92 -34.07 4.63
C PRO A 133 19.55 -33.39 3.31
N TYR A 134 20.54 -33.19 2.44
CA TYR A 134 20.31 -32.60 1.13
C TYR A 134 19.35 -33.46 0.30
N GLU A 135 18.36 -32.80 -0.29
CA GLU A 135 17.41 -33.37 -1.25
C GLU A 135 17.18 -32.33 -2.35
N ALA A 136 17.40 -32.73 -3.60
CA ALA A 136 17.54 -31.78 -4.71
C ALA A 136 16.27 -30.93 -4.91
N TYR A 137 15.08 -31.53 -4.91
CA TYR A 137 13.83 -30.79 -5.10
C TYR A 137 13.59 -29.80 -3.96
N SER A 138 13.74 -30.27 -2.71
CA SER A 138 13.62 -29.46 -1.50
C SER A 138 14.51 -28.22 -1.50
N VAL A 139 15.77 -28.35 -1.91
CA VAL A 139 16.71 -27.22 -1.85
C VAL A 139 16.54 -26.32 -3.08
N ASP A 140 16.60 -26.89 -4.27
CA ASP A 140 16.68 -26.12 -5.52
C ASP A 140 15.34 -25.53 -5.94
N SER A 141 14.24 -26.27 -5.73
CA SER A 141 12.91 -25.87 -6.17
C SER A 141 12.07 -25.22 -5.07
N ILE A 142 12.47 -25.33 -3.79
CA ILE A 142 11.71 -24.76 -2.66
C ILE A 142 12.54 -23.78 -1.85
N ALA A 143 13.64 -24.24 -1.22
CA ALA A 143 14.37 -23.42 -0.24
C ALA A 143 15.01 -22.17 -0.86
N ILE A 144 15.73 -22.34 -1.98
CA ILE A 144 16.38 -21.23 -2.69
C ILE A 144 15.34 -20.22 -3.19
N PRO A 145 14.28 -20.62 -3.94
CA PRO A 145 13.22 -19.70 -4.35
C PRO A 145 12.51 -19.00 -3.18
N ALA A 146 12.26 -19.71 -2.07
CA ALA A 146 11.63 -19.12 -0.89
C ALA A 146 12.48 -17.96 -0.34
N TYR A 147 13.80 -18.16 -0.20
CA TYR A 147 14.71 -17.08 0.21
C TYR A 147 14.74 -15.93 -0.81
N GLU A 148 14.81 -16.25 -2.11
CA GLU A 148 14.92 -15.25 -3.17
C GLU A 148 13.68 -14.36 -3.29
N SER A 149 12.50 -14.92 -3.03
CA SER A 149 11.21 -14.24 -3.08
C SER A 149 10.97 -13.20 -1.98
N VAL A 150 11.76 -13.24 -0.89
CA VAL A 150 11.68 -12.26 0.20
C VAL A 150 11.96 -10.85 -0.32
N GLN A 151 11.12 -9.89 0.08
CA GLN A 151 11.24 -8.49 -0.34
C GLN A 151 12.05 -7.64 0.65
N ASP A 152 12.02 -7.99 1.94
CA ASP A 152 12.81 -7.34 2.98
C ASP A 152 14.33 -7.57 2.79
N LEU A 153 15.00 -6.56 2.22
CA LEU A 153 16.43 -6.59 1.95
C LEU A 153 17.30 -6.63 3.22
N ILE A 154 16.83 -6.06 4.33
CA ILE A 154 17.57 -6.10 5.60
C ILE A 154 17.54 -7.53 6.13
N LEU A 155 16.36 -8.17 6.09
CA LEU A 155 16.19 -9.55 6.47
C LEU A 155 17.03 -10.49 5.59
N LYS A 156 17.07 -10.28 4.26
CA LYS A 156 17.95 -11.06 3.38
C LYS A 156 19.42 -10.96 3.81
N ARG A 157 19.94 -9.75 4.00
CA ARG A 157 21.34 -9.54 4.44
C ARG A 157 21.66 -10.26 5.75
N GLN A 158 20.74 -10.29 6.70
CA GLN A 158 20.93 -11.01 7.98
C GLN A 158 21.06 -12.53 7.81
N TYR A 159 20.53 -13.09 6.72
CA TYR A 159 20.50 -14.53 6.45
C TYR A 159 21.41 -14.92 5.28
N GLU A 160 22.21 -13.99 4.76
CA GLU A 160 23.04 -14.17 3.56
C GLU A 160 23.98 -15.38 3.67
N ILE A 161 24.65 -15.56 4.80
CA ILE A 161 25.56 -16.71 5.01
C ILE A 161 24.79 -18.02 4.85
N ARG A 162 23.61 -18.15 5.46
CA ARG A 162 22.76 -19.35 5.36
C ARG A 162 22.31 -19.59 3.92
N TYR A 163 21.97 -18.53 3.19
CA TYR A 163 21.63 -18.64 1.77
C TYR A 163 22.80 -19.12 0.93
N GLN A 164 24.02 -18.64 1.18
CA GLN A 164 25.22 -19.15 0.50
C GLN A 164 25.47 -20.64 0.82
N LEU A 165 25.24 -21.07 2.06
CA LEU A 165 25.28 -22.50 2.42
C LEU A 165 24.23 -23.30 1.64
N LEU A 166 22.99 -22.81 1.51
CA LEU A 166 21.94 -23.47 0.72
C LEU A 166 22.33 -23.59 -0.75
N LYS A 167 22.82 -22.51 -1.37
CA LYS A 167 23.23 -22.50 -2.78
C LYS A 167 24.34 -23.49 -3.09
N ASN A 168 25.27 -23.64 -2.18
CA ASN A 168 26.43 -24.51 -2.37
C ASN A 168 26.18 -25.93 -1.84
N TYR A 169 25.01 -26.21 -1.28
CA TYR A 169 24.78 -27.42 -0.48
C TYR A 169 25.06 -28.70 -1.27
N LYS A 170 24.62 -28.78 -2.54
CA LYS A 170 24.91 -29.90 -3.44
C LYS A 170 26.41 -30.14 -3.63
N GLU A 171 27.14 -29.08 -3.94
CA GLU A 171 28.59 -29.13 -4.15
C GLU A 171 29.32 -29.49 -2.86
N ASP A 172 28.89 -28.91 -1.74
CA ASP A 172 29.46 -29.13 -0.42
C ASP A 172 29.26 -30.58 0.06
N VAL A 173 28.09 -31.19 -0.22
CA VAL A 173 27.85 -32.63 0.00
C VAL A 173 28.82 -33.46 -0.84
N SER A 174 28.96 -33.14 -2.12
CA SER A 174 29.82 -33.88 -3.06
C SER A 174 31.30 -33.78 -2.70
N GLU A 175 31.77 -32.60 -2.31
CA GLU A 175 33.14 -32.37 -1.84
C GLU A 175 33.38 -33.08 -0.50
N THR A 176 32.41 -33.05 0.41
CA THR A 176 32.50 -33.79 1.68
C THR A 176 32.63 -35.29 1.44
N VAL A 177 31.85 -35.87 0.50
CA VAL A 177 31.99 -37.29 0.12
C VAL A 177 33.40 -37.60 -0.36
N LYS A 178 33.98 -36.76 -1.23
CA LYS A 178 35.36 -36.96 -1.73
C LYS A 178 36.37 -36.91 -0.58
N LEU A 179 36.30 -35.87 0.25
CA LEU A 179 37.15 -35.70 1.42
C LEU A 179 37.07 -36.91 2.37
N LEU A 180 35.86 -37.38 2.67
CA LEU A 180 35.69 -38.52 3.57
C LEU A 180 36.17 -39.84 2.95
N ASN A 181 36.05 -40.02 1.63
CA ASN A 181 36.63 -41.17 0.95
C ASN A 181 38.16 -41.20 1.07
N ASP A 182 38.83 -40.05 0.88
CA ASP A 182 40.29 -39.96 1.04
C ASP A 182 40.71 -40.33 2.47
N ILE A 183 40.02 -39.75 3.46
CA ILE A 183 40.24 -40.06 4.88
C ILE A 183 39.97 -41.55 5.17
N PHE A 184 38.92 -42.13 4.58
CA PHE A 184 38.60 -43.55 4.74
C PHE A 184 39.71 -44.46 4.19
N GLN A 185 40.31 -44.12 3.03
CA GLN A 185 41.43 -44.89 2.49
C GLN A 185 42.65 -44.84 3.40
N GLU A 186 42.98 -43.66 3.92
CA GLU A 186 44.10 -43.49 4.86
C GLU A 186 43.86 -44.21 6.19
N CYS A 187 42.63 -44.21 6.71
CA CYS A 187 42.29 -44.96 7.92
C CYS A 187 42.43 -46.48 7.74
N ASN A 188 42.21 -47.00 6.53
CA ASN A 188 42.34 -48.42 6.20
C ASN A 188 43.76 -48.85 5.83
N ALA A 189 44.71 -47.92 5.75
CA ALA A 189 46.08 -48.25 5.37
C ALA A 189 46.71 -49.27 6.36
N PRO A 190 47.54 -50.21 5.90
CA PRO A 190 48.11 -51.28 6.74
C PRO A 190 48.87 -50.77 7.97
N PHE A 191 49.46 -49.58 7.88
CA PHE A 191 50.24 -48.95 8.96
C PHE A 191 49.54 -47.74 9.60
N ALA A 192 48.24 -47.56 9.36
CA ALA A 192 47.46 -46.50 9.99
C ALA A 192 47.54 -46.62 11.52
N SER A 193 47.91 -45.51 12.17
CA SER A 193 48.08 -45.42 13.62
C SER A 193 47.48 -44.11 14.14
N GLY A 194 47.22 -44.03 15.45
CA GLY A 194 46.65 -42.83 16.07
C GLY A 194 47.47 -41.55 15.86
N GLY A 195 48.77 -41.67 15.55
CA GLY A 195 49.63 -40.52 15.23
C GLY A 195 49.22 -39.76 13.96
N GLN A 196 48.53 -40.42 13.02
CA GLN A 196 48.00 -39.79 11.79
C GLN A 196 46.65 -39.07 12.02
N SER A 197 46.03 -39.23 13.19
CA SER A 197 44.74 -38.61 13.50
C SER A 197 44.77 -37.09 13.36
N ASN A 198 45.82 -36.43 13.84
CA ASN A 198 45.95 -34.98 13.75
C ASN A 198 46.07 -34.50 12.30
N GLU A 199 46.74 -35.26 11.43
CA GLU A 199 46.87 -34.94 10.00
C GLU A 199 45.52 -35.08 9.28
N LEU A 200 44.77 -36.15 9.56
CA LEU A 200 43.42 -36.36 9.01
C LEU A 200 42.43 -35.29 9.50
N ILE A 201 42.50 -34.90 10.78
CA ILE A 201 41.71 -33.78 11.31
C ILE A 201 42.12 -32.46 10.65
N SER A 202 43.41 -32.27 10.37
CA SER A 202 43.90 -31.10 9.64
C SER A 202 43.29 -31.03 8.23
N LYS A 203 43.22 -32.16 7.51
CA LYS A 203 42.56 -32.22 6.18
C LYS A 203 41.11 -31.76 6.25
N ILE A 204 40.36 -32.16 7.28
CA ILE A 204 38.99 -31.67 7.49
C ILE A 204 38.97 -30.17 7.79
N THR A 205 39.76 -29.72 8.75
CA THR A 205 39.68 -28.33 9.23
C THR A 205 40.25 -27.30 8.24
N GLN A 206 41.06 -27.76 7.27
CA GLN A 206 41.59 -26.96 6.16
C GLN A 206 40.73 -27.06 4.88
N SER A 207 39.73 -27.94 4.85
CA SER A 207 38.83 -28.07 3.69
C SER A 207 38.00 -26.80 3.46
N ARG A 208 37.66 -26.53 2.19
CA ARG A 208 36.82 -25.39 1.81
C ARG A 208 35.45 -25.46 2.49
N VAL A 209 34.81 -26.64 2.46
CA VAL A 209 33.49 -26.86 3.09
C VAL A 209 33.52 -26.52 4.57
N TYR A 210 34.52 -27.00 5.32
CA TYR A 210 34.64 -26.70 6.75
C TYR A 210 34.82 -25.19 6.99
N ALA A 211 35.68 -24.52 6.22
CA ALA A 211 35.90 -23.09 6.34
C ALA A 211 34.64 -22.27 6.03
N GLN A 212 33.87 -22.65 5.01
CA GLN A 212 32.62 -22.00 4.63
C GLN A 212 31.54 -22.15 5.71
N TYR A 213 31.31 -23.38 6.18
CA TYR A 213 30.32 -23.64 7.23
C TYR A 213 30.68 -22.90 8.52
N LYS A 214 31.96 -22.87 8.91
CA LYS A 214 32.41 -22.20 10.14
C LYS A 214 32.15 -20.68 10.18
N GLN A 215 31.84 -20.04 9.05
CA GLN A 215 31.41 -18.63 9.02
C GLN A 215 30.02 -18.42 9.63
N TYR A 216 29.22 -19.48 9.75
CA TYR A 216 27.91 -19.44 10.38
C TYR A 216 28.02 -19.86 11.85
N ASP A 217 27.56 -19.05 12.80
CA ASP A 217 27.75 -19.31 14.23
C ASP A 217 27.20 -20.68 14.69
N ASP A 218 26.07 -21.09 14.14
CA ASP A 218 25.37 -22.34 14.48
C ASP A 218 25.74 -23.52 13.56
N TRP A 219 26.86 -23.42 12.85
CA TRP A 219 27.24 -24.39 11.82
C TRP A 219 27.30 -25.84 12.31
N ARG A 220 27.71 -26.08 13.55
CA ARG A 220 27.81 -27.45 14.11
C ARG A 220 26.47 -28.17 14.20
N ASN A 221 25.37 -27.43 14.24
CA ASN A 221 24.03 -27.98 14.30
C ASN A 221 23.42 -28.19 12.90
N THR A 222 24.01 -27.59 11.86
CA THR A 222 23.64 -27.91 10.46
C THR A 222 23.97 -29.37 10.15
N TYR A 223 23.32 -29.95 9.13
CA TYR A 223 23.52 -31.35 8.80
C TYR A 223 24.98 -31.66 8.45
N LEU A 224 25.61 -30.91 7.53
CA LEU A 224 27.02 -31.11 7.18
C LEU A 224 27.97 -30.75 8.33
N GLY A 225 27.72 -29.67 9.05
CA GLY A 225 28.58 -29.28 10.17
C GLY A 225 28.57 -30.30 11.30
N TYR A 226 27.41 -30.90 11.58
CA TYR A 226 27.27 -32.03 12.51
C TYR A 226 28.06 -33.24 12.02
N MET A 227 27.88 -33.63 10.76
CA MET A 227 28.58 -34.75 10.12
C MET A 227 30.10 -34.61 10.21
N LEU A 228 30.65 -33.44 9.84
CA LEU A 228 32.08 -33.16 9.92
C LEU A 228 32.58 -33.21 11.38
N THR A 229 31.79 -32.69 12.32
CA THR A 229 32.12 -32.72 13.75
C THR A 229 32.17 -34.15 14.29
N GLU A 230 31.23 -35.01 13.90
CA GLU A 230 31.24 -36.44 14.26
C GLU A 230 32.48 -37.15 13.74
N VAL A 231 32.84 -36.96 12.46
CA VAL A 231 34.03 -37.58 11.88
C VAL A 231 35.30 -37.12 12.60
N VAL A 232 35.42 -35.83 12.90
CA VAL A 232 36.54 -35.31 13.72
C VAL A 232 36.60 -36.00 15.08
N ASN A 233 35.46 -36.27 15.72
CA ASN A 233 35.43 -36.98 17.00
C ASN A 233 35.84 -38.46 16.85
N TYR A 234 35.45 -39.14 15.77
CA TYR A 234 35.89 -40.50 15.47
C TYR A 234 37.41 -40.58 15.24
N LEU A 235 37.99 -39.55 14.63
CA LEU A 235 39.44 -39.44 14.44
C LEU A 235 40.16 -39.16 15.76
N LYS A 236 39.65 -38.26 16.63
CA LYS A 236 40.26 -38.01 17.95
C LYS A 236 40.31 -39.26 18.83
N ALA A 237 39.27 -40.11 18.74
CA ALA A 237 39.20 -41.39 19.43
C ALA A 237 39.55 -42.55 18.48
N PHE A 238 40.61 -42.39 17.67
CA PHE A 238 40.95 -43.31 16.59
C PHE A 238 41.08 -44.76 17.09
N ASN A 239 40.33 -45.65 16.43
CA ASN A 239 40.41 -47.09 16.61
C ASN A 239 40.38 -47.74 15.23
N LYS A 240 41.42 -48.52 14.91
CA LYS A 240 41.64 -49.06 13.56
C LYS A 240 40.53 -50.00 13.08
N GLU A 241 39.83 -50.67 13.99
CA GLU A 241 38.75 -51.60 13.65
C GLU A 241 37.43 -50.85 13.40
N THR A 242 37.15 -49.80 14.17
CA THR A 242 35.81 -49.16 14.21
C THR A 242 35.75 -47.80 13.52
N THR A 243 36.81 -47.00 13.54
CA THR A 243 36.82 -45.66 12.91
C THR A 243 36.55 -45.73 11.41
N PRO A 244 37.20 -46.61 10.60
CA PRO A 244 36.90 -46.70 9.17
C PRO A 244 35.45 -47.09 8.90
N GLN A 245 34.87 -48.00 9.69
CA GLN A 245 33.47 -48.42 9.55
C GLN A 245 32.50 -47.27 9.79
N LYS A 246 32.74 -46.46 10.83
CA LYS A 246 31.93 -45.28 11.14
C LYS A 246 32.02 -44.21 10.05
N ILE A 247 33.22 -43.97 9.51
CA ILE A 247 33.41 -43.03 8.39
C ILE A 247 32.69 -43.55 7.13
N LYS A 248 32.78 -44.87 6.84
CA LYS A 248 32.08 -45.48 5.71
C LYS A 248 30.57 -45.31 5.80
N ALA A 249 29.98 -45.50 6.98
CA ALA A 249 28.56 -45.27 7.19
C ALA A 249 28.14 -43.83 6.87
N LYS A 250 28.98 -42.83 7.21
CA LYS A 250 28.74 -41.41 6.90
C LYS A 250 28.87 -41.12 5.41
N ILE A 251 29.83 -41.73 4.72
CA ILE A 251 29.95 -41.65 3.26
C ILE A 251 28.69 -42.20 2.58
N ASP A 252 28.18 -43.35 3.03
CA ASP A 252 26.99 -43.97 2.46
C ASP A 252 25.73 -43.15 2.75
N GLU A 253 25.66 -42.47 3.90
CA GLU A 253 24.61 -41.49 4.21
C GLU A 253 24.59 -40.31 3.23
N LEU A 254 25.74 -39.68 2.98
CA LEU A 254 25.85 -38.57 2.03
C LEU A 254 25.57 -38.99 0.59
N ASN A 255 26.05 -40.17 0.17
CA ASN A 255 25.78 -40.69 -1.17
C ASN A 255 24.29 -40.92 -1.41
N ARG A 256 23.50 -41.27 -0.38
CA ARG A 256 22.03 -41.34 -0.50
C ARG A 256 21.40 -39.98 -0.75
N CYS A 257 21.95 -38.91 -0.19
CA CYS A 257 21.49 -37.55 -0.43
C CYS A 257 21.69 -37.16 -1.91
N ILE A 258 22.85 -37.49 -2.49
CA ILE A 258 23.16 -37.19 -3.91
C ILE A 258 22.22 -37.95 -4.85
N LYS A 259 21.93 -39.23 -4.56
CA LYS A 259 21.07 -40.09 -5.39
C LYS A 259 19.60 -39.67 -5.46
N THR A 260 19.16 -38.73 -4.63
CA THR A 260 17.81 -38.16 -4.75
C THR A 260 17.60 -37.44 -6.08
N GLU A 261 18.69 -37.04 -6.74
CA GLU A 261 18.67 -36.44 -8.07
C GLU A 261 18.28 -37.44 -9.18
N ASP A 262 18.71 -38.70 -9.09
CA ASP A 262 18.45 -39.72 -10.13
C ASP A 262 17.00 -40.23 -10.14
N SER A 263 16.18 -39.79 -9.17
CA SER A 263 14.81 -40.27 -8.95
C SER A 263 13.73 -39.24 -9.34
N LEU A 264 14.13 -38.09 -9.89
CA LEU A 264 13.27 -37.00 -10.38
C LEU A 264 13.26 -36.95 -11.90
#